data_AF-A0A1X7UCF4-F1
#
_entry.id   AF-A0A1X7UCF4-F1
#
_cell.length_a   1.000
_cell.length_b   1.000
_cell.length_c   1.000
_cell.angle_alpha   90.00
_cell.angle_beta   90.00
_cell.angle_gamma   90.00
#
_symmetry.space_group_name_H-M   'P 1'
#
loop_
_entity.id
_entity.type
_entity.pdbx_description
1 polymer ?
#
loop_
_entity_poly.entity_id
_entity_poly.type
_entity_poly.pdbx_seq_one_letter_code
_entity_poly.pdbx_strand_id
1 'polypeptide(L)'
;MSDRHAAEKAFNELLCDFRADILPTVAENWSSMTDEEKEQLTRMNNFFCGLHFLVGLADSAEEALKLWEEQCFSNLVASSGTQRIVCTACKAFHYRGSQQSGCSASFHTYVFMIEYIKSTHGQQANHLLQAVLDHLKQPVHLSGGKALELIDKVVTGPLRKKLEESNISVLDLGLYYTEIKARFDLWSGDCHTFVEGTACITNDIRIHKDDVWSTLVASNNVTDTLTLEALQIIFGCFSMTTQRLLIDHLPGGIYSSFDSDLFEEKASVPMTNVSPQRDFAMLDRLIREKPNARAIPLESIILYSHNKTLNWLNQKACEERDKLFEATRTLAPVTRKKFNERREVIEARSTAALQKKQNEIRRKNLPAVKENEMLTKEIEKLHKWTSIADITAELAQFSRKSEKLRVLKLQIKFHDKGLNQTHSDVSLFVF
;
A
#
# COMPACT_ATOMS: atom_id res chain seq x y z
N MET A 1 -7.47 -1.98 12.53
CA MET A 1 -8.25 -1.18 11.55
C MET A 1 -7.33 -0.18 10.89
N SER A 2 -7.06 -0.44 9.61
CA SER A 2 -5.91 0.06 8.89
C SER A 2 -6.22 1.37 8.23
N ASP A 3 -5.16 2.08 7.94
CA ASP A 3 -5.09 2.91 6.75
C ASP A 3 -6.10 2.54 5.64
N ARG A 4 -6.88 3.54 5.23
CA ARG A 4 -7.92 3.36 4.21
C ARG A 4 -7.35 3.37 2.80
N HIS A 5 -6.05 3.62 2.64
CA HIS A 5 -5.36 3.57 1.37
C HIS A 5 -5.39 2.15 0.78
N ALA A 6 -5.66 2.03 -0.53
CA ALA A 6 -5.90 0.75 -1.19
C ALA A 6 -4.73 -0.24 -1.06
N ALA A 7 -3.49 0.27 -1.14
CA ALA A 7 -2.29 -0.55 -0.99
C ALA A 7 -2.17 -1.17 0.42
N GLU A 8 -2.55 -0.42 1.45
CA GLU A 8 -2.43 -0.89 2.84
C GLU A 8 -3.58 -1.84 3.20
N LYS A 9 -4.78 -1.67 2.63
CA LYS A 9 -5.84 -2.68 2.72
C LYS A 9 -5.38 -4.02 2.15
N ALA A 10 -4.87 -4.01 0.91
CA ALA A 10 -4.35 -5.21 0.28
C ALA A 10 -3.18 -5.83 1.05
N PHE A 11 -2.27 -5.00 1.60
CA PHE A 11 -1.18 -5.47 2.44
C PHE A 11 -1.67 -6.15 3.71
N ASN A 12 -2.64 -5.56 4.42
CA ASN A 12 -3.20 -6.13 5.63
C ASN A 12 -3.96 -7.44 5.36
N GLU A 13 -4.71 -7.52 4.26
CA GLU A 13 -5.37 -8.76 3.83
C GLU A 13 -4.34 -9.87 3.57
N LEU A 14 -3.31 -9.58 2.78
CA LEU A 14 -2.22 -10.52 2.50
C LEU A 14 -1.47 -10.96 3.78
N LEU A 15 -1.24 -10.03 4.70
CA LEU A 15 -0.54 -10.34 5.95
C LEU A 15 -1.42 -11.15 6.90
N CYS A 16 -2.72 -10.88 6.97
CA CYS A 16 -3.69 -11.70 7.68
C CYS A 16 -3.73 -13.13 7.13
N ASP A 17 -3.84 -13.28 5.81
CA ASP A 17 -3.85 -14.60 5.15
C ASP A 17 -2.54 -15.35 5.39
N PHE A 18 -1.40 -14.66 5.27
CA PHE A 18 -0.09 -15.23 5.55
C PHE A 18 0.03 -15.70 7.02
N ARG A 19 -0.43 -14.89 7.98
CA ARG A 19 -0.42 -15.25 9.41
C ARG A 19 -1.32 -16.47 9.66
N ALA A 20 -2.52 -16.49 9.10
CA ALA A 20 -3.46 -17.60 9.24
C ALA A 20 -2.89 -18.92 8.69
N ASP A 21 -2.12 -18.86 7.59
CA ASP A 21 -1.45 -20.02 7.01
C ASP A 21 -0.23 -20.47 7.83
N ILE A 22 0.60 -19.53 8.28
CA ILE A 22 1.90 -19.87 8.88
C ILE A 22 1.83 -20.16 10.37
N LEU A 23 1.01 -19.45 11.14
CA LEU A 23 0.95 -19.57 12.61
C LEU A 23 0.66 -20.99 13.09
N PRO A 24 -0.27 -21.76 12.48
CA PRO A 24 -0.47 -23.16 12.84
C PRO A 24 0.77 -24.05 12.71
N THR A 25 1.71 -23.65 11.85
CA THR A 25 2.93 -24.40 11.59
C THR A 25 4.08 -23.97 12.51
N VAL A 26 4.21 -22.67 12.78
CA VAL A 26 5.37 -22.08 13.46
C VAL A 26 5.18 -21.80 14.94
N ALA A 27 3.94 -21.62 15.41
CA ALA A 27 3.66 -21.42 16.82
C ALA A 27 3.72 -22.76 17.55
N GLU A 28 4.47 -22.80 18.66
CA GLU A 28 4.52 -23.97 19.52
C GLU A 28 3.15 -24.19 20.15
N ASN A 29 2.71 -25.44 20.23
CA ASN A 29 1.46 -25.82 20.91
C ASN A 29 0.18 -25.15 20.33
N TRP A 30 0.20 -24.71 19.07
CA TRP A 30 -0.96 -24.09 18.41
C TRP A 30 -2.25 -24.90 18.52
N SER A 31 -2.15 -26.24 18.43
CA SER A 31 -3.29 -27.14 18.53
C SER A 31 -3.91 -27.23 19.92
N SER A 32 -3.16 -26.88 20.97
CA SER A 32 -3.64 -26.90 22.36
C SER A 32 -4.01 -25.50 22.88
N MET A 33 -3.80 -24.45 22.09
CA MET A 33 -4.23 -23.10 22.43
C MET A 33 -5.76 -22.99 22.39
N THR A 34 -6.33 -22.15 23.26
CA THR A 34 -7.74 -21.79 23.20
C THR A 34 -8.02 -20.94 21.95
N ASP A 35 -9.29 -20.79 21.61
CA ASP A 35 -9.65 -19.97 20.45
C ASP A 35 -9.38 -18.49 20.71
N GLU A 36 -9.50 -18.01 21.96
CA GLU A 36 -9.08 -16.66 22.37
C GLU A 36 -7.57 -16.46 22.22
N GLU A 37 -6.74 -17.42 22.62
CA GLU A 37 -5.28 -17.33 22.47
C GLU A 37 -4.87 -17.29 20.99
N LYS A 38 -5.51 -18.12 20.15
CA LYS A 38 -5.30 -18.09 18.70
C LYS A 38 -5.76 -16.77 18.10
N GLU A 39 -6.89 -16.24 18.56
CA GLU A 39 -7.40 -14.94 18.14
C GLU A 39 -6.41 -13.83 18.49
N GLN A 40 -5.90 -13.80 19.73
CA GLN A 40 -4.88 -12.82 20.15
C GLN A 40 -3.59 -12.93 19.32
N LEU A 41 -3.12 -14.14 19.04
CA LEU A 41 -1.90 -14.36 18.24
C LEU A 41 -2.11 -14.04 16.75
N THR A 42 -3.32 -14.21 16.23
CA THR A 42 -3.65 -13.84 14.84
C THR A 42 -4.01 -12.38 14.70
N ARG A 43 -4.48 -11.72 15.77
CA ARG A 43 -4.89 -10.32 15.79
C ARG A 43 -3.77 -9.46 15.27
N MET A 44 -4.04 -8.85 14.12
CA MET A 44 -3.24 -7.74 13.66
C MET A 44 -3.87 -6.47 14.17
N ASN A 45 -3.07 -5.71 14.89
CA ASN A 45 -3.42 -4.33 15.11
C ASN A 45 -3.15 -3.61 13.79
N ASN A 46 -4.18 -3.49 12.94
CA ASN A 46 -4.00 -2.70 11.74
C ASN A 46 -3.98 -1.22 12.13
N PHE A 47 -3.02 -0.48 11.62
CA PHE A 47 -2.84 0.93 11.95
C PHE A 47 -2.90 1.82 10.72
N PHE A 48 -3.24 3.06 10.98
CA PHE A 48 -3.22 4.15 10.03
C PHE A 48 -1.78 4.66 9.91
N CYS A 49 -1.20 4.63 8.70
CA CYS A 49 0.09 5.27 8.46
C CYS A 49 -0.15 6.76 8.28
N GLY A 50 0.41 7.59 9.18
CA GLY A 50 0.27 9.04 9.08
C GLY A 50 0.78 9.61 7.74
N LEU A 51 1.67 8.90 7.04
CA LEU A 51 2.12 9.34 5.70
C LEU A 51 1.05 9.19 4.62
N HIS A 52 0.12 8.24 4.72
CA HIS A 52 -0.98 8.16 3.76
C HIS A 52 -1.99 9.29 3.94
N PHE A 53 -2.06 9.91 5.12
CA PHE A 53 -2.76 11.19 5.27
C PHE A 53 -2.11 12.27 4.40
N LEU A 54 -0.78 12.42 4.45
CA LEU A 54 -0.05 13.38 3.60
C LEU A 54 -0.24 13.08 2.10
N VAL A 55 -0.24 11.81 1.69
CA VAL A 55 -0.55 11.42 0.32
C VAL A 55 -1.98 11.85 -0.06
N GLY A 56 -2.95 11.60 0.81
CA GLY A 56 -4.33 12.04 0.58
C GLY A 56 -4.47 13.56 0.46
N LEU A 57 -3.70 14.33 1.24
CA LEU A 57 -3.62 15.78 1.09
C LEU A 57 -3.01 16.16 -0.27
N ALA A 58 -1.93 15.50 -0.72
CA ALA A 58 -1.33 15.78 -2.02
C ALA A 58 -2.30 15.52 -3.19
N ASP A 59 -3.01 14.38 -3.18
CA ASP A 59 -4.03 14.06 -4.18
C ASP A 59 -5.17 15.09 -4.17
N SER A 60 -5.57 15.51 -2.96
CA SER A 60 -6.60 16.53 -2.77
C SER A 60 -6.17 17.91 -3.26
N ALA A 61 -4.89 18.29 -3.10
CA ALA A 61 -4.36 19.55 -3.58
C ALA A 61 -4.31 19.58 -5.11
N GLU A 62 -3.96 18.45 -5.74
CA GLU A 62 -3.92 18.35 -7.19
C GLU A 62 -5.29 18.54 -7.83
N GLU A 63 -6.32 17.84 -7.33
CA GLU A 63 -7.67 18.01 -7.86
C GLU A 63 -8.22 19.42 -7.57
N ALA A 64 -7.91 20.00 -6.41
CA ALA A 64 -8.28 21.37 -6.08
C ALA A 64 -7.65 22.39 -7.05
N LEU A 65 -6.35 22.28 -7.31
CA LEU A 65 -5.64 23.15 -8.24
C LEU A 65 -6.13 22.98 -9.67
N LYS A 66 -6.41 21.74 -10.09
CA LYS A 66 -6.98 21.48 -11.41
C LYS A 66 -8.33 22.19 -11.58
N LEU A 67 -9.25 22.04 -10.62
CA LEU A 67 -10.56 22.70 -10.69
C LEU A 67 -10.44 24.22 -10.69
N TRP A 68 -9.54 24.78 -9.88
CA TRP A 68 -9.27 26.21 -9.84
C TRP A 68 -8.70 26.72 -11.17
N GLU A 69 -7.69 26.05 -11.72
CA GLU A 69 -7.09 26.41 -13.01
C GLU A 69 -8.09 26.28 -14.18
N GLU A 70 -8.96 25.27 -14.16
CA GLU A 70 -10.05 25.11 -15.13
C GLU A 70 -10.99 26.32 -15.12
N GLN A 71 -11.27 26.89 -13.95
CA GLN A 71 -12.06 28.12 -13.82
C GLN A 71 -11.31 29.35 -14.36
N CYS A 72 -10.00 29.45 -14.10
CA CYS A 72 -9.18 30.56 -14.59
C CYS A 72 -9.00 30.55 -16.11
N PHE A 73 -8.84 29.37 -16.73
CA PHE A 73 -8.51 29.22 -18.15
C PHE A 73 -9.68 28.78 -19.04
N SER A 74 -10.82 28.38 -18.45
CA SER A 74 -11.98 27.80 -19.17
C SER A 74 -11.63 26.60 -20.05
N ASN A 75 -10.67 25.77 -19.63
CA ASN A 75 -10.19 24.60 -20.40
C ASN A 75 -10.05 23.38 -19.52
N LEU A 76 -10.71 22.27 -19.90
CA LEU A 76 -10.57 20.96 -19.23
C LEU A 76 -9.20 20.35 -19.55
N VAL A 77 -8.48 19.97 -18.51
CA VAL A 77 -7.14 19.38 -18.62
C VAL A 77 -7.04 18.11 -17.78
N ALA A 78 -6.19 17.16 -18.19
CA ALA A 78 -6.06 15.88 -17.48
C ALA A 78 -5.41 16.01 -16.08
N SER A 79 -4.62 17.07 -15.84
CA SER A 79 -3.91 17.41 -14.61
C SER A 79 -3.85 18.92 -14.45
N SER A 80 -3.48 19.43 -13.27
CA SER A 80 -3.15 20.84 -13.08
C SER A 80 -1.84 21.19 -13.80
N GLY A 81 -1.79 22.38 -14.39
CA GLY A 81 -0.58 23.04 -14.88
C GLY A 81 0.46 23.19 -13.78
N THR A 82 0.04 23.47 -12.56
CA THR A 82 0.93 23.49 -11.39
C THR A 82 1.65 22.15 -11.19
N GLN A 83 0.95 21.02 -11.15
CA GLN A 83 1.58 19.70 -11.04
C GLN A 83 2.41 19.35 -12.28
N ARG A 84 1.98 19.75 -13.48
CA ARG A 84 2.82 19.58 -14.69
C ARG A 84 4.14 20.32 -14.55
N ILE A 85 4.16 21.53 -13.99
CA ILE A 85 5.40 22.27 -13.70
C ILE A 85 6.26 21.47 -12.74
N VAL A 86 5.70 21.03 -11.60
CA VAL A 86 6.43 20.22 -10.60
C VAL A 86 7.09 19.01 -11.27
N CYS A 87 6.31 18.22 -12.02
CA CYS A 87 6.79 17.02 -12.69
C CYS A 87 7.86 17.31 -13.75
N THR A 88 7.70 18.40 -14.51
CA THR A 88 8.64 18.80 -15.56
C THR A 88 9.94 19.33 -14.96
N ALA A 89 9.85 20.15 -13.91
CA ALA A 89 11.01 20.66 -13.17
C ALA A 89 11.83 19.52 -12.55
N CYS A 90 11.16 18.53 -11.94
CA CYS A 90 11.82 17.33 -11.41
C CYS A 90 12.66 16.59 -12.47
N LYS A 91 12.17 16.50 -13.71
CA LYS A 91 12.90 15.88 -14.83
C LYS A 91 14.01 16.80 -15.38
N ALA A 92 13.76 18.10 -15.41
CA ALA A 92 14.67 19.07 -16.02
C ALA A 92 15.94 19.32 -15.17
N PHE A 93 15.79 19.33 -13.84
CA PHE A 93 16.87 19.74 -12.94
C PHE A 93 17.63 18.59 -12.27
N HIS A 94 17.10 17.36 -12.30
CA HIS A 94 17.74 16.25 -11.61
C HIS A 94 18.16 15.15 -12.61
N TYR A 95 19.45 14.79 -12.61
CA TYR A 95 20.05 13.85 -13.57
C TYR A 95 19.45 12.43 -13.56
N ARG A 96 18.75 12.07 -12.46
CA ARG A 96 17.94 10.85 -12.30
C ARG A 96 16.49 11.15 -11.91
N GLY A 97 16.07 12.40 -12.04
CA GLY A 97 14.77 12.86 -11.59
C GLY A 97 13.68 12.28 -12.45
N SER A 98 12.81 11.49 -11.84
CA SER A 98 11.55 11.08 -12.44
C SER A 98 10.42 11.51 -11.51
N GLN A 99 9.27 11.88 -12.08
CA GLN A 99 8.02 12.11 -11.35
C GLN A 99 7.65 10.92 -10.43
N GLN A 100 8.19 9.73 -10.70
CA GLN A 100 7.98 8.48 -9.95
C GLN A 100 9.09 8.17 -8.94
N SER A 101 10.22 8.89 -8.98
CA SER A 101 11.42 8.52 -8.20
C SER A 101 11.37 8.93 -6.73
N GLY A 102 10.34 9.67 -6.29
CA GLY A 102 10.16 10.11 -4.90
C GLY A 102 11.31 10.95 -4.33
N CYS A 103 12.29 11.32 -5.16
CA CYS A 103 13.44 12.11 -4.76
C CYS A 103 13.02 13.58 -4.68
N SER A 104 12.75 14.04 -3.46
CA SER A 104 12.67 15.46 -3.13
C SER A 104 14.07 16.05 -3.33
N ALA A 105 14.25 16.84 -4.40
CA ALA A 105 15.31 17.83 -4.44
C ALA A 105 14.75 19.11 -3.80
N SER A 106 15.54 19.77 -2.96
CA SER A 106 15.21 21.11 -2.45
C SER A 106 15.28 22.09 -3.61
N PHE A 107 14.18 22.20 -4.35
CA PHE A 107 14.01 23.28 -5.30
C PHE A 107 13.97 24.57 -4.49
N HIS A 108 14.89 25.50 -4.79
CA HIS A 108 14.68 26.88 -4.41
C HIS A 108 13.39 27.34 -5.11
N THR A 109 12.61 28.20 -4.44
CA THR A 109 11.23 28.57 -4.83
C THR A 109 11.02 28.67 -6.34
N TYR A 110 9.81 28.40 -6.83
CA TYR A 110 9.46 28.62 -8.25
C TYR A 110 9.85 30.02 -8.78
N VAL A 111 9.92 31.01 -7.89
CA VAL A 111 10.43 32.36 -8.18
C VAL A 111 11.92 32.34 -8.56
N PHE A 112 12.77 31.64 -7.80
CA PHE A 112 14.19 31.48 -8.12
C PHE A 112 14.43 30.60 -9.35
N MET A 113 13.53 29.68 -9.69
CA MET A 113 13.66 28.88 -10.92
C MET A 113 13.66 29.74 -12.17
N ILE A 114 12.80 30.76 -12.24
CA ILE A 114 12.74 31.66 -13.40
C ILE A 114 14.08 32.39 -13.57
N GLU A 115 14.60 32.95 -12.47
CA GLU A 115 15.87 33.66 -12.46
C GLU A 115 17.03 32.73 -12.81
N TYR A 116 17.09 31.55 -12.18
CA TYR A 116 18.11 30.55 -12.41
C TYR A 116 18.17 30.09 -13.87
N ILE A 117 17.04 29.73 -14.48
CA ILE A 117 17.03 29.28 -15.88
C ILE A 117 17.50 30.42 -16.80
N LYS A 118 17.03 31.65 -16.55
CA LYS A 118 17.42 32.81 -17.37
C LYS A 118 18.90 33.17 -17.21
N SER A 119 19.43 33.18 -15.99
CA SER A 119 20.81 33.58 -15.70
C SER A 119 21.84 32.51 -16.08
N THR A 120 21.50 31.24 -15.87
CA THR A 120 22.43 30.11 -16.06
C THR A 120 22.39 29.56 -17.48
N HIS A 121 21.19 29.45 -18.08
CA HIS A 121 21.01 28.82 -19.39
C HIS A 121 20.68 29.82 -20.50
N GLY A 122 20.06 30.97 -20.17
CA GLY A 122 19.74 32.02 -21.14
C GLY A 122 18.97 31.49 -22.36
N GLN A 123 19.43 31.84 -23.57
CA GLN A 123 18.85 31.34 -24.83
C GLN A 123 19.21 29.88 -25.15
N GLN A 124 20.12 29.26 -24.40
CA GLN A 124 20.57 27.87 -24.59
C GLN A 124 19.82 26.88 -23.68
N ALA A 125 18.72 27.29 -23.05
CA ALA A 125 17.88 26.39 -22.28
C ALA A 125 17.35 25.25 -23.16
N ASN A 126 17.48 24.00 -22.70
CA ASN A 126 16.91 22.86 -23.39
C ASN A 126 15.37 22.94 -23.40
N HIS A 127 14.72 22.12 -24.24
CA HIS A 127 13.26 22.14 -24.38
C HIS A 127 12.49 21.90 -23.06
N LEU A 128 13.05 21.12 -22.12
CA LEU A 128 12.42 20.89 -20.81
C LEU A 128 12.48 22.14 -19.93
N LEU A 129 13.64 22.80 -19.85
CA LEU A 129 13.81 24.05 -19.12
C LEU A 129 12.98 25.18 -19.73
N GLN A 130 12.85 25.21 -21.06
CA GLN A 130 11.99 26.16 -21.75
C GLN A 130 10.51 25.92 -21.44
N ALA A 131 10.06 24.65 -21.39
CA ALA A 131 8.71 24.31 -20.99
C ALA A 131 8.40 24.71 -19.54
N VAL A 132 9.37 24.52 -18.61
CA VAL A 132 9.24 25.00 -17.23
C VAL A 132 9.09 26.53 -17.20
N LEU A 133 9.92 27.26 -17.95
CA LEU A 133 9.81 28.73 -18.05
C LEU A 133 8.47 29.18 -18.61
N ASP A 134 7.98 28.55 -19.68
CA ASP A 134 6.75 28.96 -20.34
C ASP A 134 5.53 28.76 -19.45
N HIS A 135 5.52 27.70 -18.64
CA HIS A 135 4.49 27.51 -17.64
C HIS A 135 4.60 28.49 -16.47
N LEU A 136 5.81 28.79 -15.98
CA LEU A 136 6.06 29.73 -14.87
C LEU A 136 5.77 31.20 -15.23
N LYS A 137 5.70 31.54 -16.52
CA LYS A 137 5.24 32.86 -16.99
C LYS A 137 3.75 33.08 -16.75
N GLN A 138 2.96 32.03 -16.56
CA GLN A 138 1.53 32.14 -16.31
C GLN A 138 1.28 32.48 -14.83
N PRO A 139 0.63 33.62 -14.50
CA PRO A 139 0.42 34.04 -13.12
C PRO A 139 -0.35 33.02 -12.28
N VAL A 140 -1.32 32.32 -12.91
CA VAL A 140 -2.12 31.27 -12.26
C VAL A 140 -1.24 30.11 -11.80
N HIS A 141 -0.42 29.53 -12.68
CA HIS A 141 0.44 28.42 -12.28
C HIS A 141 1.54 28.84 -11.30
N LEU A 142 2.07 30.05 -11.44
CA LEU A 142 3.04 30.59 -10.47
C LEU A 142 2.41 30.72 -9.08
N SER A 143 1.16 31.18 -9.02
CA SER A 143 0.41 31.33 -7.76
C SER A 143 0.02 29.98 -7.17
N GLY A 144 -0.36 29.00 -8.00
CA GLY A 144 -0.56 27.60 -7.56
C GLY A 144 0.72 26.99 -6.98
N GLY A 145 1.87 27.20 -7.64
CA GLY A 145 3.17 26.78 -7.13
C GLY A 145 3.52 27.45 -5.80
N LYS A 146 3.29 28.77 -5.67
CA LYS A 146 3.47 29.53 -4.43
C LYS A 146 2.58 28.98 -3.31
N ALA A 147 1.32 28.66 -3.60
CA ALA A 147 0.39 28.06 -2.64
C ALA A 147 0.91 26.70 -2.12
N LEU A 148 1.37 25.82 -3.01
CA LEU A 148 1.94 24.51 -2.62
C LEU A 148 3.21 24.65 -1.78
N GLU A 149 4.11 25.58 -2.11
CA GLU A 149 5.33 25.83 -1.31
C GLU A 149 5.01 26.40 0.09
N LEU A 150 4.02 27.29 0.18
CA LEU A 150 3.52 27.78 1.46
C LEU A 150 2.91 26.65 2.31
N ILE A 151 2.13 25.76 1.68
CA ILE A 151 1.60 24.55 2.34
C ILE A 151 2.73 23.64 2.81
N ASP A 152 3.80 23.44 2.02
CA ASP A 152 4.96 22.64 2.44
C ASP A 152 5.63 23.23 3.68
N LYS A 153 5.84 24.54 3.71
CA LYS A 153 6.51 25.23 4.83
C LYS A 153 5.68 25.24 6.12
N VAL A 154 4.36 25.39 6.01
CA VAL A 154 3.47 25.58 7.17
C VAL A 154 2.78 24.29 7.61
N VAL A 155 2.47 23.39 6.69
CA VAL A 155 1.56 22.26 6.90
C VAL A 155 2.26 20.92 6.70
N THR A 156 2.55 20.53 5.46
CA THR A 156 2.93 19.14 5.14
C THR A 156 4.35 18.82 5.57
N GLY A 157 5.31 19.74 5.41
CA GLY A 157 6.68 19.58 5.89
C GLY A 157 6.76 19.42 7.41
N PRO A 158 6.14 20.32 8.20
CA PRO A 158 6.12 20.16 9.64
C PRO A 158 5.35 18.93 10.15
N LEU A 159 4.19 18.61 9.54
CA LEU A 159 3.45 17.40 9.87
C LEU A 159 4.27 16.13 9.58
N ARG A 160 4.99 16.09 8.45
CA ARG A 160 5.90 14.98 8.14
C ARG A 160 6.96 14.80 9.21
N LYS A 161 7.63 15.89 9.63
CA LYS A 161 8.65 15.83 10.68
C LYS A 161 8.08 15.28 11.99
N LYS A 162 6.87 15.72 12.35
CA LYS A 162 6.16 15.24 13.55
C LYS A 162 5.86 13.74 13.48
N LEU A 163 5.43 13.24 12.32
CA LEU A 163 5.19 11.81 12.08
C LEU A 163 6.46 10.96 12.09
N GLU A 164 7.63 11.59 11.88
CA GLU A 164 8.94 10.94 11.95
C GLU A 164 9.54 10.98 13.38
N GLU A 165 8.95 11.71 14.33
CA GLU A 165 9.40 11.75 15.73
C GLU A 165 9.13 10.42 16.46
N SER A 166 10.15 9.81 17.06
CA SER A 166 10.04 8.49 17.69
C SER A 166 9.24 8.43 18.99
N ASN A 167 8.87 9.57 19.56
CA ASN A 167 8.34 9.68 20.93
C ASN A 167 6.83 9.94 20.99
N ILE A 168 6.14 9.87 19.85
CA ILE A 168 4.70 10.16 19.74
C ILE A 168 4.00 8.86 19.33
N SER A 169 2.94 8.50 20.06
CA SER A 169 2.10 7.37 19.70
C SER A 169 1.05 7.80 18.66
N VAL A 170 0.57 6.84 17.86
CA VAL A 170 -0.59 7.04 16.98
C VAL A 170 -1.83 7.55 17.74
N LEU A 171 -1.91 7.27 19.05
CA LEU A 171 -3.00 7.73 19.90
C LEU A 171 -2.89 9.22 20.25
N ASP A 172 -1.67 9.74 20.40
CA ASP A 172 -1.43 11.15 20.69
C ASP A 172 -1.81 12.05 19.49
N LEU A 173 -1.82 11.48 18.28
CA LEU A 173 -2.17 12.19 17.05
C LEU A 173 -3.63 12.63 16.98
N GLY A 174 -4.55 12.06 17.78
CA GLY A 174 -5.97 12.43 17.74
C GLY A 174 -6.22 13.91 18.07
N LEU A 175 -5.52 14.45 19.07
CA LEU A 175 -5.59 15.86 19.43
C LEU A 175 -5.02 16.74 18.32
N TYR A 176 -3.88 16.32 17.75
CA TYR A 176 -3.24 17.02 16.63
C TYR A 176 -4.13 17.06 15.39
N TYR A 177 -4.76 15.95 15.03
CA TYR A 177 -5.66 15.88 13.88
C TYR A 177 -6.90 16.75 14.06
N THR A 178 -7.39 16.87 15.30
CA THR A 178 -8.49 17.79 15.63
C THR A 178 -8.08 19.24 15.45
N GLU A 179 -6.89 19.64 15.93
CA GLU A 179 -6.36 21.00 15.70
C GLU A 179 -6.14 21.27 14.21
N ILE A 180 -5.52 20.33 13.49
CA ILE A 180 -5.28 20.43 12.05
C ILE A 180 -6.59 20.62 11.28
N LYS A 181 -7.61 19.82 11.60
CA LYS A 181 -8.94 19.94 10.98
C LYS A 181 -9.54 21.32 11.20
N ALA A 182 -9.49 21.82 12.44
CA ALA A 182 -10.01 23.15 12.77
C ALA A 182 -9.25 24.27 12.01
N ARG A 183 -7.94 24.13 11.83
CA ARG A 183 -7.15 25.07 11.02
C ARG A 183 -7.53 25.02 9.55
N PHE A 184 -7.73 23.83 8.98
CA PHE A 184 -8.17 23.69 7.59
C PHE A 184 -9.57 24.28 7.37
N ASP A 185 -10.48 24.12 8.32
CA ASP A 185 -11.80 24.78 8.27
C ASP A 185 -11.66 26.31 8.31
N LEU A 186 -10.83 26.85 9.20
CA LEU A 186 -10.57 28.28 9.27
C LEU A 186 -9.97 28.80 7.95
N TRP A 187 -8.95 28.14 7.45
CA TRP A 187 -8.24 28.56 6.24
C TRP A 187 -9.05 28.37 4.97
N SER A 188 -10.00 27.45 4.94
CA SER A 188 -10.95 27.35 3.83
C SER A 188 -11.78 28.63 3.65
N GLY A 189 -11.99 29.40 4.72
CA GLY A 189 -12.63 30.72 4.68
C GLY A 189 -11.63 31.87 4.50
N ASP A 190 -10.52 31.85 5.24
CA ASP A 190 -9.53 32.94 5.22
C ASP A 190 -8.08 32.44 5.28
N CYS A 191 -7.32 32.70 4.20
CA CYS A 191 -5.92 32.32 4.05
C CYS A 191 -4.92 33.48 4.21
N HIS A 192 -5.35 34.70 4.60
CA HIS A 192 -4.44 35.87 4.63
C HIS A 192 -3.18 35.64 5.46
N THR A 193 -3.30 34.91 6.57
CA THR A 193 -2.17 34.55 7.44
C THR A 193 -1.02 33.80 6.73
N PHE A 194 -1.29 33.08 5.63
CA PHE A 194 -0.24 32.40 4.86
C PHE A 194 0.63 33.38 4.08
N VAL A 195 0.02 34.34 3.41
CA VAL A 195 0.73 35.33 2.61
C VAL A 195 1.46 36.33 3.52
N GLU A 196 0.88 36.64 4.68
CA GLU A 196 1.52 37.48 5.71
C GLU A 196 2.67 36.77 6.47
N GLY A 197 2.77 35.44 6.34
CA GLY A 197 3.79 34.65 7.02
C GLY A 197 3.56 34.49 8.53
N THR A 198 2.31 34.61 8.98
CA THR A 198 1.89 34.45 10.38
C THR A 198 1.17 33.12 10.63
N ALA A 199 0.79 32.40 9.57
CA ALA A 199 0.14 31.10 9.66
C ALA A 199 1.00 30.08 10.40
N CYS A 200 0.34 29.24 11.19
CA CYS A 200 0.97 28.13 11.90
C CYS A 200 -0.06 27.01 12.07
N ILE A 201 0.35 25.76 11.80
CA ILE A 201 -0.54 24.60 11.89
C ILE A 201 -0.86 24.21 13.32
N THR A 202 0.15 24.21 14.20
CA THR A 202 0.00 23.90 15.63
C THR A 202 1.00 24.73 16.42
N ASN A 203 0.62 25.15 17.63
CA ASN A 203 1.43 26.08 18.42
C ASN A 203 2.80 25.50 18.84
N ASP A 204 2.96 24.18 18.82
CA ASP A 204 4.19 23.47 19.20
C ASP A 204 5.20 23.31 18.05
N ILE A 205 4.82 23.65 16.82
CA ILE A 205 5.65 23.45 15.63
C ILE A 205 6.22 24.77 15.13
N ARG A 206 7.57 24.87 15.12
CA ARG A 206 8.27 26.04 14.57
C ARG A 206 8.47 25.90 13.06
N ILE A 207 7.99 26.91 12.32
CA ILE A 207 8.27 27.06 10.89
C ILE A 207 9.74 27.43 10.68
N HIS A 208 10.41 26.76 9.75
CA HIS A 208 11.77 27.08 9.36
C HIS A 208 11.78 28.30 8.43
N LYS A 209 12.25 29.44 8.93
CA LYS A 209 12.30 30.72 8.21
C LYS A 209 13.64 30.90 7.50
N ASP A 210 13.79 30.27 6.34
CA ASP A 210 14.94 30.41 5.45
C ASP A 210 14.71 31.49 4.36
N ASP A 211 15.67 31.63 3.44
CA ASP A 211 15.58 32.58 2.32
C ASP A 211 14.38 32.27 1.39
N VAL A 212 14.03 30.98 1.29
CA VAL A 212 12.84 30.48 0.58
C VAL A 212 11.58 31.01 1.25
N TRP A 213 11.45 30.88 2.58
CA TRP A 213 10.32 31.45 3.33
C TRP A 213 10.19 32.96 3.13
N SER A 214 11.30 33.69 3.25
CA SER A 214 11.32 35.15 3.11
C SER A 214 10.85 35.61 1.73
N THR A 215 11.15 34.83 0.70
CA THR A 215 10.72 35.08 -0.68
C THR A 215 9.23 34.78 -0.88
N LEU A 216 8.71 33.73 -0.23
CA LEU A 216 7.30 33.35 -0.32
C LEU A 216 6.36 34.39 0.31
N VAL A 217 6.76 34.97 1.44
CA VAL A 217 5.93 35.95 2.17
C VAL A 217 6.17 37.39 1.70
N ALA A 218 7.08 37.61 0.75
CA ALA A 218 7.28 38.92 0.15
C ALA A 218 6.03 39.33 -0.64
N SER A 219 5.51 40.54 -0.36
CA SER A 219 4.27 41.04 -0.92
C SER A 219 4.33 41.19 -2.45
N ASN A 220 3.35 40.62 -3.14
CA ASN A 220 3.15 40.76 -4.57
C ASN A 220 1.64 40.69 -4.88
N ASN A 221 0.99 41.85 -4.95
CA ASN A 221 -0.47 41.99 -5.07
C ASN A 221 -1.13 41.14 -6.16
N VAL A 222 -0.45 40.92 -7.29
CA VAL A 222 -1.00 40.15 -8.43
C VAL A 222 -1.00 38.66 -8.14
N THR A 223 0.12 38.12 -7.65
CA THR A 223 0.21 36.69 -7.31
C THR A 223 -0.49 36.38 -6.00
N ASP A 224 -0.53 37.32 -5.06
CA ASP A 224 -1.09 37.09 -3.72
C ASP A 224 -2.60 36.85 -3.77
N THR A 225 -3.33 37.60 -4.61
CA THR A 225 -4.78 37.38 -4.79
C THR A 225 -5.07 35.98 -5.32
N LEU A 226 -4.40 35.58 -6.40
CA LEU A 226 -4.55 34.23 -6.99
C LEU A 226 -4.05 33.13 -6.04
N THR A 227 -3.01 33.41 -5.25
CA THR A 227 -2.48 32.46 -4.25
C THR A 227 -3.50 32.24 -3.14
N LEU A 228 -4.17 33.29 -2.67
CA LEU A 228 -5.22 33.19 -1.66
C LEU A 228 -6.41 32.37 -2.15
N GLU A 229 -6.87 32.61 -3.39
CA GLU A 229 -7.94 31.83 -4.02
C GLU A 229 -7.56 30.34 -4.10
N ALA A 230 -6.35 30.02 -4.58
CA ALA A 230 -5.86 28.65 -4.66
C ALA A 230 -5.78 27.99 -3.28
N LEU A 231 -5.23 28.69 -2.28
CA LEU A 231 -5.13 28.18 -0.91
C LEU A 231 -6.50 27.88 -0.30
N GLN A 232 -7.49 28.76 -0.46
CA GLN A 232 -8.84 28.56 0.08
C GLN A 232 -9.50 27.30 -0.48
N ILE A 233 -9.41 27.09 -1.80
CA ILE A 233 -9.95 25.89 -2.45
C ILE A 233 -9.22 24.64 -1.96
N ILE A 234 -7.88 24.68 -1.91
CA ILE A 234 -7.07 23.56 -1.40
C ILE A 234 -7.46 23.23 0.05
N PHE A 235 -7.59 24.22 0.93
CA PHE A 235 -7.94 23.99 2.34
C PHE A 235 -9.38 23.51 2.52
N GLY A 236 -10.32 23.94 1.68
CA GLY A 236 -11.66 23.36 1.62
C GLY A 236 -11.59 21.86 1.32
N CYS A 237 -10.80 21.46 0.33
CA CYS A 237 -10.60 20.04 0.00
C CYS A 237 -9.80 19.29 1.09
N PHE A 238 -8.79 19.92 1.71
CA PHE A 238 -8.03 19.33 2.82
C PHE A 238 -8.92 19.06 4.02
N SER A 239 -9.82 19.97 4.36
CA SER A 239 -10.79 19.78 5.44
C SER A 239 -11.65 18.55 5.19
N MET A 240 -12.23 18.41 3.98
CA MET A 240 -13.03 17.24 3.61
C MET A 240 -12.20 15.95 3.62
N THR A 241 -10.98 15.99 3.09
CA THR A 241 -10.06 14.85 3.07
C THR A 241 -9.67 14.42 4.47
N THR A 242 -9.39 15.37 5.36
CA THR A 242 -9.08 15.13 6.79
C THR A 242 -10.28 14.49 7.48
N GLN A 243 -11.49 15.02 7.29
CA GLN A 243 -12.71 14.42 7.82
C GLN A 243 -12.88 12.97 7.33
N ARG A 244 -12.65 12.70 6.05
CA ARG A 244 -12.85 11.38 5.45
C ARG A 244 -11.80 10.35 5.90
N LEU A 245 -10.53 10.75 5.93
CA LEU A 245 -9.42 9.85 6.23
C LEU A 245 -9.22 9.64 7.73
N LEU A 246 -9.55 10.65 8.55
CA LEU A 246 -9.28 10.66 9.99
C LEU A 246 -10.54 10.63 10.85
N ILE A 247 -11.71 10.30 10.27
CA ILE A 247 -13.01 10.27 10.99
C ILE A 247 -12.95 9.51 12.32
N ASP A 248 -12.16 8.44 12.37
CA ASP A 248 -12.03 7.58 13.55
C ASP A 248 -11.19 8.22 14.68
N HIS A 249 -10.34 9.19 14.35
CA HIS A 249 -9.49 9.94 15.29
C HIS A 249 -10.07 11.30 15.68
N LEU A 250 -11.03 11.82 14.92
CA LEU A 250 -11.71 13.09 15.19
C LEU A 250 -12.82 12.92 16.24
N PRO A 251 -13.32 14.02 16.86
CA PRO A 251 -14.37 13.94 17.88
C PRO A 251 -15.60 13.14 17.41
N GLY A 252 -16.03 12.16 18.22
CA GLY A 252 -17.10 11.23 17.88
C GLY A 252 -16.63 9.96 17.14
N GLY A 253 -15.36 9.89 16.77
CA GLY A 253 -14.71 8.70 16.23
C GLY A 253 -14.37 7.66 17.31
N ILE A 254 -14.15 6.41 16.89
CA ILE A 254 -13.88 5.27 17.78
C ILE A 254 -12.59 5.41 18.61
N TYR A 255 -11.67 6.28 18.20
CA TYR A 255 -10.42 6.58 18.91
C TYR A 255 -10.42 7.99 19.51
N SER A 256 -11.58 8.66 19.58
CA SER A 256 -11.69 9.98 20.20
C SER A 256 -11.77 9.93 21.72
N SER A 257 -12.22 8.80 22.27
CA SER A 257 -12.27 8.51 23.71
C SER A 257 -11.58 7.17 23.97
N PHE A 258 -10.46 7.19 24.69
CA PHE A 258 -9.71 5.97 25.01
C PHE A 258 -10.18 5.37 26.35
N ASP A 259 -10.35 4.06 26.35
CA ASP A 259 -10.37 3.25 27.57
C ASP A 259 -8.92 2.86 27.93
N SER A 260 -8.58 2.72 29.21
CA SER A 260 -7.18 2.54 29.67
C SER A 260 -6.49 1.33 29.02
N ASP A 261 -7.27 0.27 28.78
CA ASP A 261 -6.77 -1.01 28.27
C ASP A 261 -6.34 -0.91 26.79
N LEU A 262 -7.00 -0.04 26.02
CA LEU A 262 -6.68 0.20 24.61
C LEU A 262 -5.39 1.00 24.44
N PHE A 263 -5.02 1.79 25.46
CA PHE A 263 -3.78 2.56 25.47
C PHE A 263 -2.56 1.64 25.66
N GLU A 264 -2.63 0.70 26.61
CA GLU A 264 -1.55 -0.26 26.86
C GLU A 264 -1.32 -1.18 25.65
N GLU A 265 -2.39 -1.68 25.03
CA GLU A 265 -2.28 -2.55 23.83
C GLU A 265 -1.57 -1.85 22.65
N LYS A 266 -1.66 -0.52 22.58
CA LYS A 266 -1.26 0.28 21.41
C LYS A 266 -0.06 1.18 21.65
N ALA A 267 0.52 1.18 22.85
CA ALA A 267 1.65 2.03 23.20
C ALA A 267 2.92 1.72 22.36
N SER A 268 3.12 0.47 21.95
CA SER A 268 4.31 0.03 21.22
C SER A 268 4.24 0.22 19.70
N VAL A 269 3.22 0.93 19.22
CA VAL A 269 2.87 0.96 17.80
C VAL A 269 3.51 2.16 17.10
N PRO A 270 4.26 1.94 16.01
CA PRO A 270 4.82 3.05 15.24
C PRO A 270 3.74 3.82 14.47
N MET A 271 3.90 5.14 14.35
CA MET A 271 2.99 6.03 13.61
C MET A 271 3.03 5.83 12.08
N THR A 272 4.07 5.16 11.57
CA THR A 272 4.26 4.92 10.14
C THR A 272 4.74 3.48 9.90
N ASN A 273 4.42 2.95 8.72
CA ASN A 273 4.88 1.65 8.24
C ASN A 273 6.18 1.75 7.41
N VAL A 274 6.90 2.88 7.46
CA VAL A 274 8.13 3.09 6.67
C VAL A 274 9.21 2.08 7.03
N SER A 275 9.35 1.76 8.32
CA SER A 275 10.33 0.79 8.81
C SER A 275 10.13 -0.58 8.16
N PRO A 276 8.97 -1.25 8.30
CA PRO A 276 8.75 -2.54 7.66
C PRO A 276 8.78 -2.45 6.13
N GLN A 277 8.28 -1.37 5.50
CA GLN A 277 8.39 -1.18 4.05
C GLN A 277 9.84 -1.16 3.58
N ARG A 278 10.72 -0.46 4.29
CA ARG A 278 12.16 -0.40 3.99
C ARG A 278 12.81 -1.78 4.15
N ASP A 279 12.44 -2.52 5.18
CA ASP A 279 12.98 -3.87 5.42
C ASP A 279 12.57 -4.83 4.31
N PHE A 280 11.32 -4.79 3.86
CA PHE A 280 10.85 -5.56 2.70
C PHE A 280 11.53 -5.14 1.40
N ALA A 281 11.70 -3.84 1.16
CA ALA A 281 12.40 -3.34 -0.03
C ALA A 281 13.88 -3.78 -0.05
N MET A 282 14.55 -3.76 1.10
CA MET A 282 15.91 -4.28 1.23
C MET A 282 15.97 -5.79 1.02
N LEU A 283 15.05 -6.55 1.61
CA LEU A 283 14.97 -7.99 1.44
C LEU A 283 14.76 -8.36 -0.03
N ASP A 284 13.80 -7.72 -0.68
CA ASP A 284 13.49 -7.93 -2.09
C ASP A 284 14.71 -7.65 -2.98
N ARG A 285 15.39 -6.52 -2.78
CA ARG A 285 16.65 -6.21 -3.46
C ARG A 285 17.69 -7.30 -3.22
N LEU A 286 17.89 -7.73 -1.98
CA LEU A 286 18.87 -8.74 -1.62
C LEU A 286 18.57 -10.10 -2.26
N ILE A 287 17.30 -10.50 -2.34
CA ILE A 287 16.88 -11.74 -3.02
C ILE A 287 17.19 -11.66 -4.53
N ARG A 288 16.95 -10.52 -5.16
CA ARG A 288 17.27 -10.31 -6.59
C ARG A 288 18.78 -10.35 -6.86
N GLU A 289 19.57 -9.68 -6.02
CA GLU A 289 21.03 -9.62 -6.17
C GLU A 289 21.70 -10.95 -5.77
N LYS A 290 21.10 -11.69 -4.82
CA LYS A 290 21.66 -12.91 -4.24
C LYS A 290 20.61 -14.03 -4.18
N PRO A 291 20.16 -14.56 -5.32
CA PRO A 291 19.05 -15.53 -5.37
C PRO A 291 19.36 -16.85 -4.65
N ASN A 292 20.64 -17.19 -4.52
CA ASN A 292 21.10 -18.39 -3.82
C ASN A 292 21.41 -18.15 -2.33
N ALA A 293 21.22 -16.93 -1.81
CA ALA A 293 21.45 -16.63 -0.41
C ALA A 293 20.36 -17.26 0.46
N ARG A 294 20.79 -17.84 1.60
CA ARG A 294 19.87 -18.35 2.62
C ARG A 294 19.22 -17.19 3.38
N ALA A 295 18.04 -17.43 3.95
CA ALA A 295 17.30 -16.42 4.72
C ALA A 295 18.12 -15.81 5.88
N ILE A 296 18.83 -16.62 6.68
CA ILE A 296 19.63 -16.12 7.82
C ILE A 296 20.66 -15.04 7.39
N PRO A 297 21.54 -15.27 6.39
CA PRO A 297 22.42 -14.22 5.88
C PRO A 297 21.71 -12.94 5.46
N LEU A 298 20.56 -13.05 4.78
CA LEU A 298 19.81 -11.89 4.31
C LEU A 298 19.24 -11.09 5.47
N GLU A 299 18.58 -11.77 6.42
CA GLU A 299 18.07 -11.19 7.66
C GLU A 299 19.19 -10.53 8.47
N SER A 300 20.35 -11.19 8.58
CA SER A 300 21.51 -10.66 9.30
C SER A 300 22.00 -9.35 8.68
N ILE A 301 22.01 -9.23 7.35
CA ILE A 301 22.39 -7.99 6.65
C ILE A 301 21.39 -6.87 6.95
N ILE A 302 20.09 -7.18 6.89
CA ILE A 302 19.02 -6.21 7.17
C ILE A 302 19.14 -5.70 8.61
N LEU A 303 19.20 -6.61 9.59
CA LEU A 303 19.35 -6.27 11.01
C LEU A 303 20.63 -5.48 11.28
N TYR A 304 21.76 -5.88 10.69
CA TYR A 304 23.04 -5.19 10.86
C TYR A 304 23.00 -3.74 10.35
N SER A 305 22.34 -3.53 9.21
CA SER A 305 22.14 -2.20 8.62
C SER A 305 21.16 -1.37 9.45
N HIS A 306 20.01 -1.94 9.80
CA HIS A 306 18.92 -1.23 10.46
C HIS A 306 19.30 -0.80 11.88
N ASN A 307 19.95 -1.68 12.65
CA ASN A 307 20.38 -1.41 14.01
C ASN A 307 21.61 -0.50 14.09
N LYS A 308 22.15 -0.06 12.94
CA LYS A 308 23.41 0.68 12.84
C LYS A 308 24.54 -0.04 13.61
N THR A 309 24.56 -1.37 13.54
CA THR A 309 25.45 -2.22 14.35
C THR A 309 26.92 -1.87 14.16
N LEU A 310 27.33 -1.49 12.94
CA LEU A 310 28.68 -1.01 12.67
C LEU A 310 29.03 0.26 13.47
N ASN A 311 28.12 1.24 13.51
CA ASN A 311 28.35 2.49 14.25
C ASN A 311 28.45 2.21 15.75
N TRP A 312 27.57 1.34 16.28
CA TRP A 312 27.63 0.91 17.67
C TRP A 312 28.94 0.17 17.98
N LEU A 313 29.39 -0.74 17.12
CA LEU A 313 30.66 -1.45 17.28
C LEU A 313 31.87 -0.51 17.22
N ASN A 314 31.83 0.53 16.38
CA ASN A 314 32.90 1.53 16.27
C ASN A 314 33.00 2.43 17.51
N GLN A 315 31.95 2.53 18.31
CA GLN A 315 31.96 3.25 19.59
C GLN A 315 32.55 2.41 20.74
N LYS A 316 32.79 1.11 20.53
CA LYS A 316 33.36 0.21 21.53
C LYS A 316 34.88 0.22 21.53
N ALA A 317 35.49 -0.04 22.69
CA ALA A 317 36.93 -0.26 22.79
C ALA A 317 37.35 -1.50 22.00
N CYS A 318 38.60 -1.54 21.51
CA CYS A 318 39.09 -2.64 20.68
C CYS A 318 38.92 -4.00 21.36
N GLU A 319 39.28 -4.10 22.65
CA GLU A 319 39.17 -5.34 23.42
C GLU A 319 37.72 -5.82 23.59
N GLU A 320 36.77 -4.90 23.79
CA GLU A 320 35.35 -5.23 23.91
C GLU A 320 34.80 -5.71 22.56
N ARG A 321 35.19 -5.05 21.48
CA ARG A 321 34.81 -5.44 20.11
C ARG A 321 35.33 -6.83 19.75
N ASP A 322 36.58 -7.15 20.10
CA ASP A 322 37.17 -8.46 19.83
C ASP A 322 36.47 -9.57 20.62
N LYS A 323 36.12 -9.31 21.89
CA LYS A 323 35.29 -10.22 22.70
C LYS A 323 33.92 -10.48 22.07
N LEU A 324 33.27 -9.44 21.54
CA LEU A 324 31.96 -9.58 20.86
C LEU A 324 32.06 -10.42 19.58
N PHE A 325 33.12 -10.23 18.78
CA PHE A 325 33.33 -11.05 17.60
C PHE A 325 33.63 -12.51 17.96
N GLU A 326 34.42 -12.74 19.01
CA GLU A 326 34.72 -14.10 19.47
C GLU A 326 33.48 -14.83 20.01
N ALA A 327 32.66 -14.13 20.79
CA ALA A 327 31.36 -14.63 21.23
C ALA A 327 30.46 -14.97 20.03
N THR A 328 30.43 -14.12 19.00
CA THR A 328 29.65 -14.36 17.78
C THR A 328 30.13 -15.61 17.03
N ARG A 329 31.44 -15.80 16.88
CA ARG A 329 32.02 -17.01 16.25
C ARG A 329 31.66 -18.27 17.03
N THR A 330 31.69 -18.19 18.35
CA THR A 330 31.36 -19.31 19.24
C THR A 330 29.87 -19.68 19.17
N LEU A 331 28.98 -18.69 19.10
CA LEU A 331 27.53 -18.91 19.06
C LEU A 331 27.01 -19.28 17.66
N ALA A 332 27.69 -18.88 16.58
CA ALA A 332 27.21 -19.08 15.22
C ALA A 332 26.89 -20.56 14.86
N PRO A 333 27.71 -21.57 15.21
CA PRO A 333 27.37 -22.97 14.97
C PRO A 333 26.10 -23.41 15.70
N VAL A 334 25.92 -22.96 16.95
CA VAL A 334 24.75 -23.28 17.77
C VAL A 334 23.48 -22.70 17.15
N THR A 335 23.52 -21.44 16.72
CA THR A 335 22.40 -20.78 16.06
C THR A 335 22.05 -21.45 14.74
N ARG A 336 23.06 -21.84 13.93
CA ARG A 336 22.84 -22.58 12.66
C ARG A 336 22.21 -23.94 12.90
N LYS A 337 22.66 -24.67 13.93
CA LYS A 337 22.09 -25.97 14.29
C LYS A 337 20.61 -25.84 14.66
N LYS A 338 20.29 -24.92 15.58
CA LYS A 338 18.90 -24.62 15.99
C LYS A 338 18.01 -24.25 14.80
N PHE A 339 18.54 -23.45 13.87
CA PHE A 339 17.79 -23.08 12.66
C PHE A 339 17.51 -24.29 11.75
N ASN A 340 18.52 -25.13 11.49
CA ASN A 340 18.34 -26.31 10.65
C ASN A 340 17.32 -27.28 11.26
N GLU A 341 17.42 -27.55 12.57
CA GLU A 341 16.48 -28.39 13.31
C GLU A 341 15.05 -27.83 13.21
N ARG A 342 14.88 -26.52 13.43
CA ARG A 342 13.57 -25.86 13.30
C ARG A 342 13.03 -25.95 11.87
N ARG A 343 13.89 -25.77 10.86
CA ARG A 343 13.51 -25.85 9.46
C ARG A 343 13.05 -27.26 9.08
N GLU A 344 13.75 -28.30 9.50
CA GLU A 344 13.37 -29.69 9.25
C GLU A 344 11.99 -30.00 9.87
N VAL A 345 11.73 -29.51 11.08
CA VAL A 345 10.42 -29.64 11.74
C VAL A 345 9.33 -28.91 10.94
N ILE A 346 9.59 -27.70 10.48
CA ILE A 346 8.64 -26.90 9.67
C ILE A 346 8.37 -27.58 8.32
N GLU A 347 9.40 -28.05 7.61
CA GLU A 347 9.28 -28.74 6.32
C GLU A 347 8.48 -30.06 6.45
N ALA A 348 8.73 -30.83 7.52
CA ALA A 348 7.97 -32.04 7.81
C ALA A 348 6.49 -31.74 8.09
N ARG A 349 6.21 -30.73 8.91
CA ARG A 349 4.82 -30.28 9.20
C ARG A 349 4.11 -29.80 7.94
N SER A 350 4.77 -28.96 7.13
CA SER A 350 4.21 -28.42 5.88
C SER A 350 3.89 -29.54 4.89
N THR A 351 4.79 -30.51 4.73
CA THR A 351 4.58 -31.67 3.84
C THR A 351 3.43 -32.54 4.33
N ALA A 352 3.33 -32.80 5.63
CA ALA A 352 2.22 -33.55 6.22
C ALA A 352 0.87 -32.83 6.02
N ALA A 353 0.84 -31.50 6.20
CA ALA A 353 -0.36 -30.68 5.97
C ALA A 353 -0.79 -30.72 4.49
N LEU A 354 0.15 -30.60 3.56
CA LEU A 354 -0.11 -30.69 2.13
C LEU A 354 -0.67 -32.06 1.73
N GLN A 355 -0.07 -33.15 2.22
CA GLN A 355 -0.54 -34.51 1.98
C GLN A 355 -1.95 -34.73 2.53
N LYS A 356 -2.24 -34.23 3.73
CA LYS A 356 -3.60 -34.28 4.31
C LYS A 356 -4.61 -33.58 3.42
N LYS A 357 -4.30 -32.37 2.94
CA LYS A 357 -5.15 -31.60 2.03
C LYS A 357 -5.38 -32.32 0.71
N GLN A 358 -4.33 -32.88 0.11
CA GLN A 358 -4.44 -33.69 -1.11
C GLN A 358 -5.30 -34.94 -0.90
N ASN A 359 -5.14 -35.63 0.23
CA ASN A 359 -5.94 -36.82 0.55
C ASN A 359 -7.41 -36.47 0.79
N GLU A 360 -7.71 -35.34 1.42
CA GLU A 360 -9.08 -34.85 1.59
C GLU A 360 -9.74 -34.51 0.24
N ILE A 361 -9.03 -33.81 -0.64
CA ILE A 361 -9.49 -33.52 -2.01
C ILE A 361 -9.73 -34.83 -2.76
N ARG A 362 -8.78 -35.76 -2.70
CA ARG A 362 -8.91 -37.07 -3.34
C ARG A 362 -10.11 -37.84 -2.81
N ARG A 363 -10.35 -37.83 -1.49
CA ARG A 363 -11.50 -38.48 -0.86
C ARG A 363 -12.82 -37.85 -1.30
N LYS A 364 -12.89 -36.51 -1.40
CA LYS A 364 -14.07 -35.79 -1.90
C LYS A 364 -14.35 -36.08 -3.38
N ASN A 365 -13.31 -36.23 -4.19
CA ASN A 365 -13.43 -36.47 -5.63
C ASN A 365 -13.61 -37.95 -5.99
N LEU A 366 -13.25 -38.88 -5.09
CA LEU A 366 -13.31 -40.33 -5.35
C LEU A 366 -14.71 -40.83 -5.77
N PRO A 367 -15.83 -40.39 -5.17
CA PRO A 367 -17.16 -40.80 -5.62
C PRO A 367 -17.48 -40.34 -7.05
N ALA A 368 -17.13 -39.10 -7.40
CA ALA A 368 -17.35 -38.56 -8.73
C ALA A 368 -16.50 -39.29 -9.80
N VAL A 369 -15.25 -39.61 -9.47
CA VAL A 369 -14.37 -40.41 -10.33
C VAL A 369 -14.95 -41.81 -10.53
N LYS A 370 -15.42 -42.48 -9.47
CA LYS A 370 -16.06 -43.80 -9.57
C LYS A 370 -17.36 -43.76 -10.38
N GLU A 371 -18.18 -42.73 -10.21
CA GLU A 371 -19.40 -42.53 -11.00
C GLU A 371 -19.06 -42.37 -12.48
N ASN A 372 -18.05 -41.56 -12.81
CA ASN A 372 -17.60 -41.35 -14.19
C ASN A 372 -16.99 -42.64 -14.81
N GLU A 373 -16.18 -43.38 -14.05
CA GLU A 373 -15.66 -44.68 -14.49
C GLU A 373 -16.78 -45.70 -14.78
N MET A 374 -17.82 -45.74 -13.94
CA MET A 374 -18.98 -46.61 -14.19
C MET A 374 -19.73 -46.20 -15.44
N LEU A 375 -20.05 -44.91 -15.60
CA LEU A 375 -20.74 -44.39 -16.79
C LEU A 375 -19.93 -44.66 -18.06
N THR A 376 -18.61 -44.50 -18.02
CA THR A 376 -17.71 -44.78 -19.15
C THR A 376 -17.75 -46.26 -19.54
N LYS A 377 -17.65 -47.18 -18.56
CA LYS A 377 -17.73 -48.63 -18.80
C LYS A 377 -19.10 -49.08 -19.33
N GLU A 378 -20.18 -48.43 -18.90
CA GLU A 378 -21.52 -48.75 -19.39
C GLU A 378 -21.76 -48.24 -20.82
N ILE A 379 -21.19 -47.08 -21.17
CA ILE A 379 -21.26 -46.51 -22.52
C ILE A 379 -20.35 -47.24 -23.51
N GLU A 380 -19.18 -47.71 -23.07
CA GLU A 380 -18.30 -48.54 -23.91
C GLU A 380 -19.03 -49.80 -24.44
N LYS A 381 -19.95 -50.37 -23.65
CA LYS A 381 -20.78 -51.51 -24.07
C LYS A 381 -21.89 -51.16 -25.07
N LEU A 382 -22.33 -49.90 -25.09
CA LEU A 382 -23.50 -49.43 -25.86
C LEU A 382 -23.13 -48.50 -27.01
N HIS A 383 -21.83 -48.22 -27.17
CA HIS A 383 -21.26 -47.16 -28.01
C HIS A 383 -21.77 -45.76 -27.66
N LYS A 384 -20.90 -44.76 -27.83
CA LYS A 384 -21.26 -43.36 -27.61
C LYS A 384 -22.04 -42.83 -28.82
N TRP A 385 -23.17 -42.18 -28.58
CA TRP A 385 -23.97 -41.59 -29.66
C TRP A 385 -23.55 -40.15 -29.91
N THR A 386 -23.26 -39.83 -31.17
CA THR A 386 -22.75 -38.50 -31.55
C THR A 386 -23.64 -37.77 -32.55
N SER A 387 -24.52 -38.48 -33.24
CA SER A 387 -25.44 -37.94 -34.22
C SER A 387 -26.88 -38.43 -34.02
N ILE A 388 -27.86 -37.70 -34.56
CA ILE A 388 -29.29 -38.10 -34.56
C ILE A 388 -29.48 -39.44 -35.31
N ALA A 389 -28.65 -39.71 -36.31
CA ALA A 389 -28.65 -40.97 -37.04
C ALA A 389 -28.22 -42.14 -36.13
N ASP A 390 -27.17 -41.94 -35.33
CA ASP A 390 -26.68 -42.94 -34.35
C ASP A 390 -27.79 -43.27 -33.33
N ILE A 391 -28.43 -42.23 -32.78
CA ILE A 391 -29.51 -42.37 -31.79
C ILE A 391 -30.66 -43.20 -32.39
N THR A 392 -31.06 -42.91 -33.62
CA THR A 392 -32.19 -43.58 -34.28
C THR A 392 -31.86 -45.03 -34.62
N ALA A 393 -30.64 -45.30 -35.11
CA ALA A 393 -30.18 -46.63 -35.46
C ALA A 393 -30.02 -47.54 -34.23
N GLU A 394 -29.41 -47.04 -33.15
CA GLU A 394 -29.17 -47.80 -31.92
C GLU A 394 -30.46 -48.01 -31.12
N LEU A 395 -31.37 -47.03 -31.09
CA LEU A 395 -32.68 -47.21 -30.46
C LEU A 395 -33.60 -48.19 -31.20
N ALA A 396 -33.36 -48.46 -32.49
CA ALA A 396 -34.11 -49.46 -33.24
C ALA A 396 -33.75 -50.89 -32.83
N GLN A 397 -32.58 -51.11 -32.22
CA GLN A 397 -32.11 -52.43 -31.76
C GLN A 397 -32.85 -52.91 -30.50
N PHE A 398 -33.48 -52.00 -29.75
CA PHE A 398 -34.23 -52.34 -28.55
C PHE A 398 -35.72 -52.46 -28.88
N SER A 399 -36.38 -53.52 -28.42
CA SER A 399 -37.81 -53.75 -28.67
C SER A 399 -38.70 -53.23 -27.54
N ARG A 400 -38.17 -53.13 -26.31
CA ARG A 400 -38.93 -52.69 -25.12
C ARG A 400 -38.76 -51.20 -24.85
N LYS A 401 -39.89 -50.51 -24.59
CA LYS A 401 -39.90 -49.08 -24.23
C LYS A 401 -39.09 -48.77 -22.96
N SER A 402 -39.10 -49.67 -21.98
CA SER A 402 -38.32 -49.54 -20.74
C SER A 402 -36.81 -49.58 -20.99
N GLU A 403 -36.34 -50.41 -21.93
CA GLU A 403 -34.92 -50.52 -22.28
C GLU A 403 -34.43 -49.30 -23.07
N LYS A 404 -35.23 -48.81 -24.03
CA LYS A 404 -34.95 -47.56 -24.74
C LYS A 404 -34.78 -46.38 -23.78
N LEU A 405 -35.68 -46.25 -22.82
CA LEU A 405 -35.63 -45.18 -21.82
C LEU A 405 -34.39 -45.30 -20.93
N ARG A 406 -34.01 -46.53 -20.53
CA ARG A 406 -32.82 -46.78 -19.71
C ARG A 406 -31.53 -46.37 -20.43
N VAL A 407 -31.38 -46.76 -21.70
CA VAL A 407 -30.19 -46.45 -22.51
C VAL A 407 -30.11 -44.94 -22.82
N LEU A 408 -31.24 -44.29 -23.09
CA LEU A 408 -31.30 -42.83 -23.25
C LEU A 408 -30.88 -42.09 -21.98
N LYS A 409 -31.43 -42.48 -20.82
CA LYS A 409 -31.04 -41.88 -19.52
C LYS A 409 -29.54 -42.06 -19.25
N LEU A 410 -28.96 -43.18 -19.65
CA LEU A 410 -27.53 -43.45 -19.51
C LEU A 410 -26.67 -42.56 -20.43
N GLN A 411 -27.04 -42.42 -21.70
CA GLN A 411 -26.35 -41.54 -22.66
C GLN A 411 -26.41 -40.08 -22.20
N ILE A 412 -27.58 -39.61 -21.74
CA ILE A 412 -27.76 -38.25 -21.23
C ILE A 412 -26.89 -38.00 -19.99
N LYS A 413 -26.87 -38.95 -19.02
CA LYS A 413 -26.02 -38.84 -17.82
C LYS A 413 -24.53 -38.87 -18.14
N PHE A 414 -24.10 -39.64 -19.13
CA PHE A 414 -22.69 -39.68 -19.55
C PHE A 414 -22.25 -38.39 -20.23
N HIS A 415 -23.10 -37.81 -21.08
CA HIS A 415 -22.79 -36.53 -21.71
C HIS A 415 -22.74 -35.36 -20.71
N ASP A 416 -23.65 -35.34 -19.74
CA ASP A 416 -23.67 -34.34 -18.66
C ASP A 416 -22.51 -34.54 -17.67
N LYS A 417 -22.46 -35.67 -16.98
CA LYS A 417 -21.50 -35.91 -15.89
C LYS A 417 -20.17 -36.50 -16.33
N GLY A 418 -20.16 -37.30 -17.39
CA GLY A 418 -18.95 -37.98 -17.87
C GLY A 418 -18.08 -37.09 -18.73
N LEU A 419 -18.70 -36.30 -19.61
CA LEU A 419 -18.04 -35.39 -20.55
C LEU A 419 -18.11 -33.90 -20.13
N ASN A 420 -18.79 -33.57 -19.02
CA ASN A 420 -19.01 -32.19 -18.56
C ASN A 420 -19.62 -31.28 -19.64
N GLN A 421 -20.55 -31.79 -20.45
CA GLN A 421 -21.23 -30.98 -21.46
C GLN A 421 -22.39 -30.21 -20.83
N THR A 422 -22.22 -28.90 -20.65
CA THR A 422 -23.30 -28.02 -20.18
C THR A 422 -24.36 -27.83 -21.25
N HIS A 423 -25.59 -28.28 -20.96
CA HIS A 423 -26.77 -28.05 -21.78
C HIS A 423 -27.56 -26.83 -21.29
N SER A 424 -28.14 -26.08 -22.23
CA SER A 424 -28.92 -24.86 -21.96
C SER A 424 -30.27 -25.11 -21.29
N ASP A 425 -30.78 -26.35 -21.34
CA ASP A 425 -32.06 -26.74 -20.75
C ASP A 425 -31.84 -27.82 -19.68
N VAL A 426 -31.90 -27.40 -18.41
CA VAL A 426 -31.68 -28.26 -17.24
C VAL A 426 -32.85 -29.24 -17.01
N SER A 427 -34.02 -28.99 -17.61
CA SER A 427 -35.21 -29.84 -17.45
C SER A 427 -35.05 -31.24 -18.08
N LEU A 428 -34.13 -31.38 -19.05
CA LEU A 428 -33.81 -32.63 -19.73
C LEU A 428 -33.08 -33.66 -18.84
N PHE A 429 -32.58 -33.24 -17.67
CA PHE A 429 -31.83 -34.08 -16.73
C PHE A 429 -32.63 -34.48 -15.49
N VAL A 430 -33.88 -34.01 -15.37
CA VAL A 430 -34.81 -34.34 -14.27
C VAL A 430 -35.61 -35.58 -14.68
N PHE A 431 -35.30 -36.72 -14.07
CA PHE A 431 -35.74 -38.06 -14.52
C PHE A 431 -36.43 -38.90 -13.48
#